data_AF-A0A538TJX0-F1
#
_entry.id   AF-A0A538TJX0-F1
#
_cell.length_a   1.000
_cell.length_b   1.000
_cell.length_c   1.000
_cell.angle_alpha   90.00
_cell.angle_beta   90.00
_cell.angle_gamma   90.00
#
_symmetry.space_group_name_H-M   'P 1'
#
loop_
_entity.id
_entity.type
_entity.pdbx_description
1 polymer ?
#
loop_
_entity_poly.entity_id
_entity_poly.type
_entity_poly.pdbx_seq_one_letter_code
_entity_poly.pdbx_strand_id
1 'polypeptide(L)'
;MDRQRTPEERQAFWDAFWKSRDPTPETPRNEALEEFYRRVRYADQRFGVGGPGWKTDMGATYIQYGPPDEIVRNPFRFDGPPEEIWYYYQSRRVFTFVDRDGFGRYELDRERSR
;
A
#
# COMPACT_ATOMS: atom_id res chain seq x y z
N MET A 1 21.15 -11.14 20.19
CA MET A 1 19.94 -10.62 20.84
C MET A 1 19.49 -9.41 20.06
N ASP A 2 18.27 -9.41 19.54
CA ASP A 2 17.72 -8.27 18.80
C ASP A 2 17.36 -7.16 19.80
N ARG A 3 18.04 -6.02 19.74
CA ARG A 3 17.85 -4.93 20.71
C ARG A 3 16.60 -4.15 20.31
N GLN A 4 15.49 -4.44 20.96
CA GLN A 4 14.23 -3.73 20.73
C GLN A 4 14.37 -2.27 21.18
N ARG A 5 14.07 -1.32 20.29
CA ARG A 5 14.13 0.12 20.57
C ARG A 5 13.13 0.50 21.67
N THR A 6 13.51 1.40 22.57
CA THR A 6 12.57 1.98 23.55
C THR A 6 11.49 2.81 22.83
N PRO A 7 10.34 3.09 23.48
CA PRO A 7 9.32 3.97 22.90
C PRO A 7 9.88 5.33 22.44
N GLU A 8 10.80 5.92 23.20
CA GLU A 8 11.43 7.20 22.90
C GLU A 8 12.36 7.08 21.68
N GLU A 9 13.16 6.02 21.60
CA GLU A 9 14.02 5.75 20.44
C GLU A 9 13.21 5.50 19.17
N ARG A 10 12.03 4.87 19.29
CA ARG A 10 11.09 4.68 18.17
C ARG A 10 10.49 6.01 17.72
N GLN A 11 10.06 6.85 18.66
CA GLN A 11 9.50 8.16 18.32
C GLN A 11 10.53 9.03 17.62
N ALA A 12 11.75 9.13 18.18
CA ALA A 12 12.84 9.89 17.57
C ALA A 12 13.20 9.38 16.16
N PHE A 13 13.17 8.06 15.96
CA PHE A 13 13.37 7.46 14.64
C PHE A 13 12.27 7.89 13.65
N TRP A 14 10.99 7.84 14.05
CA TRP A 14 9.88 8.24 13.19
C TRP A 14 9.91 9.73 12.86
N ASP A 15 10.21 10.58 13.84
CA ASP A 15 10.33 12.02 13.65
C ASP A 15 11.43 12.34 12.64
N ALA A 16 12.61 11.72 12.79
CA ALA A 16 13.71 11.88 11.85
C ALA A 16 13.36 11.33 10.45
N PHE A 17 12.68 10.18 10.39
CA PHE A 17 12.26 9.55 9.14
C PHE A 17 11.34 10.46 8.32
N TRP A 18 10.31 11.04 8.95
CA TRP A 18 9.36 11.91 8.27
C TRP A 18 9.94 13.29 7.98
N LYS A 19 10.72 13.87 8.91
CA LYS A 19 11.39 15.15 8.69
C LYS A 19 12.33 15.12 7.47
N SER A 20 13.04 14.01 7.26
CA SER A 20 13.92 13.84 6.08
C SER A 20 13.17 13.70 4.74
N ARG A 21 11.84 13.51 4.77
CA ARG A 21 10.97 13.34 3.61
C ARG A 21 9.99 14.49 3.42
N ASP A 22 10.13 15.54 4.22
CA ASP A 22 9.34 16.74 4.09
C ASP A 22 9.68 17.47 2.78
N PRO A 23 8.76 17.52 1.80
CA PRO A 23 9.03 18.20 0.55
C PRO A 23 9.04 19.73 0.70
N THR A 24 8.38 20.26 1.73
CA THR A 24 8.27 21.69 1.99
C THR A 24 8.56 22.00 3.46
N PRO A 25 9.83 21.85 3.89
CA PRO A 25 10.24 21.99 5.30
C PRO A 25 10.10 23.43 5.84
N GLU A 26 9.80 24.38 4.97
CA GLU A 26 9.49 25.78 5.29
C GLU A 26 8.09 25.94 5.89
N THR A 27 7.23 24.92 5.77
CA THR A 27 5.91 24.91 6.39
C THR A 27 5.89 24.04 7.65
N PRO A 28 4.97 24.30 8.60
CA PRO A 28 4.79 23.42 9.76
C PRO A 28 4.20 22.04 9.42
N ARG A 29 3.73 21.84 8.18
CA ARG A 29 3.07 20.62 7.73
C ARG A 29 4.08 19.76 6.98
N ASN A 30 3.98 18.45 7.16
CA ASN A 30 4.75 17.48 6.39
C ASN A 30 3.81 16.76 5.44
N GLU A 31 3.80 17.20 4.19
CA GLU A 31 2.87 16.75 3.15
C GLU A 31 3.06 15.26 2.84
N ALA A 32 4.29 14.72 2.98
CA ALA A 32 4.55 13.30 2.79
C ALA A 32 3.90 12.44 3.89
N LEU A 33 3.92 12.91 5.14
CA LEU A 33 3.25 12.26 6.27
C LEU A 33 1.73 12.32 6.10
N GLU A 34 1.19 13.48 5.70
CA GLU A 34 -0.23 13.64 5.45
C GLU A 34 -0.72 12.73 4.31
N GLU A 35 0.07 12.65 3.23
CA GLU A 35 -0.18 11.77 2.11
C GLU A 35 -0.19 10.30 2.53
N PHE A 36 0.81 9.90 3.32
CA PHE A 36 0.89 8.55 3.87
C PHE A 36 -0.37 8.20 4.66
N TYR A 37 -0.78 9.06 5.61
CA TYR A 37 -2.01 8.81 6.38
C TYR A 37 -3.27 8.83 5.51
N ARG A 38 -3.32 9.66 4.46
CA ARG A 38 -4.42 9.64 3.50
C ARG A 38 -4.53 8.29 2.80
N ARG A 39 -3.40 7.72 2.37
CA ARG A 39 -3.35 6.40 1.73
C ARG A 39 -3.67 5.26 2.70
N VAL A 40 -3.23 5.33 3.95
CA VAL A 40 -3.59 4.36 4.99
C VAL A 40 -5.10 4.34 5.20
N ARG A 41 -5.75 5.50 5.37
CA ARG A 41 -7.20 5.57 5.51
C ARG A 41 -7.94 5.03 4.30
N TYR A 42 -7.47 5.35 3.09
CA TYR A 42 -8.04 4.80 1.86
C TYR A 42 -7.90 3.28 1.83
N ALA A 43 -6.72 2.75 2.17
CA ALA A 43 -6.47 1.32 2.20
C ALA A 43 -7.40 0.61 3.19
N ASP A 44 -7.57 1.14 4.40
CA ASP A 44 -8.50 0.59 5.39
C ASP A 44 -9.94 0.56 4.91
N GLN A 45 -10.40 1.63 4.25
CA GLN A 45 -11.77 1.72 3.75
C GLN A 45 -12.04 0.81 2.55
N ARG A 46 -11.03 0.55 1.71
CA ARG A 46 -11.21 -0.12 0.42
C ARG A 46 -10.77 -1.58 0.40
N PHE A 47 -9.79 -1.94 1.21
CA PHE A 47 -9.17 -3.25 1.19
C PHE A 47 -9.28 -4.00 2.53
N GLY A 48 -10.07 -3.49 3.49
CA GLY A 48 -10.31 -4.17 4.76
C GLY A 48 -11.19 -5.41 4.61
N VAL A 49 -10.63 -6.60 4.81
CA VAL A 49 -11.36 -7.89 4.75
C VAL A 49 -11.09 -8.71 6.00
N GLY A 50 -11.98 -8.56 6.99
CA GLY A 50 -11.83 -9.19 8.31
C GLY A 50 -10.66 -8.65 9.16
N GLY A 51 -10.07 -7.52 8.74
CA GLY A 51 -8.94 -6.87 9.41
C GLY A 51 -8.59 -5.52 8.76
N PRO A 52 -7.55 -4.81 9.27
CA PRO A 52 -7.12 -3.53 8.73
C PRO A 52 -6.68 -3.64 7.27
N GLY A 53 -7.22 -2.80 6.39
CA GLY A 53 -6.93 -2.82 4.96
C GLY A 53 -5.49 -2.43 4.64
N TRP A 54 -4.85 -1.58 5.45
CA TRP A 54 -3.41 -1.27 5.29
C TRP A 54 -2.48 -2.49 5.42
N LYS A 55 -2.95 -3.58 6.05
CA LYS A 55 -2.19 -4.83 6.19
C LYS A 55 -2.39 -5.81 5.02
N THR A 56 -3.29 -5.52 4.09
CA THR A 56 -3.49 -6.36 2.90
C THR A 56 -2.45 -6.04 1.84
N ASP A 57 -2.22 -6.95 0.91
CA ASP A 57 -1.28 -6.72 -0.19
C ASP A 57 -1.70 -5.55 -1.08
N MET A 58 -2.99 -5.43 -1.39
CA MET A 58 -3.53 -4.28 -2.12
C MET A 58 -3.35 -2.97 -1.35
N GLY A 59 -3.61 -2.98 -0.04
CA GLY A 59 -3.43 -1.80 0.82
C GLY A 59 -1.97 -1.38 0.96
N ALA A 60 -1.07 -2.32 1.20
CA ALA A 60 0.37 -2.06 1.25
C ALA A 60 0.89 -1.52 -0.09
N THR A 61 0.46 -2.10 -1.21
CA THR A 61 0.80 -1.62 -2.56
C THR A 61 0.29 -0.20 -2.79
N TYR A 62 -0.97 0.07 -2.44
CA TYR A 62 -1.57 1.41 -2.60
C TYR A 62 -0.87 2.46 -1.74
N ILE A 63 -0.46 2.12 -0.51
CA ILE A 63 0.29 3.03 0.36
C ILE A 63 1.65 3.35 -0.26
N GLN A 64 2.37 2.32 -0.69
CA GLN A 64 3.73 2.44 -1.22
C GLN A 64 3.78 3.18 -2.55
N TYR A 65 2.88 2.85 -3.48
CA TYR A 65 2.94 3.33 -4.87
C TYR A 65 1.88 4.38 -5.19
N GLY A 66 0.90 4.59 -4.30
CA GLY A 66 -0.22 5.49 -4.56
C GLY A 66 -1.31 4.83 -5.42
N PRO A 67 -2.24 5.63 -5.96
CA PRO A 67 -3.25 5.12 -6.87
C PRO A 67 -2.61 4.57 -8.14
N PRO A 68 -3.03 3.39 -8.62
CA PRO A 68 -2.63 2.90 -9.93
C PRO A 68 -3.20 3.80 -11.04
N ASP A 69 -2.50 3.84 -12.17
CA ASP A 69 -2.95 4.56 -13.37
C ASP A 69 -4.15 3.86 -14.01
N GLU A 70 -4.17 2.53 -13.98
CA GLU A 70 -5.25 1.69 -14.50
C GLU A 70 -5.50 0.47 -13.60
N ILE A 71 -6.77 0.10 -13.46
CA ILE A 71 -7.18 -1.14 -12.80
C ILE A 71 -8.04 -1.96 -13.77
N VAL A 72 -7.56 -3.15 -14.13
CA VAL A 72 -8.34 -4.16 -14.86
C VAL A 72 -8.91 -5.16 -13.85
N ARG A 73 -10.22 -5.39 -13.91
CA ARG A 73 -10.93 -6.31 -13.00
C ARG A 73 -11.49 -7.47 -13.80
N ASN A 74 -11.14 -8.67 -13.38
CA ASN A 74 -11.63 -9.92 -13.96
C ASN A 74 -12.33 -10.73 -12.85
N PRO A 75 -13.55 -10.32 -12.43
CA PRO A 75 -14.25 -10.96 -11.31
C PRO A 75 -14.77 -12.38 -11.64
N PHE A 76 -14.91 -12.70 -12.93
CA PHE A 76 -15.38 -14.00 -13.40
C PHE A 76 -14.38 -14.56 -14.39
N ARG A 77 -13.58 -15.51 -13.94
CA ARG A 77 -12.64 -16.25 -14.79
C ARG A 77 -13.09 -17.70 -14.89
N PHE A 78 -13.04 -18.24 -16.10
CA PHE A 78 -13.40 -19.64 -16.35
C PHE A 78 -12.32 -20.61 -15.83
N ASP A 79 -11.07 -20.15 -15.81
CA ASP A 79 -9.88 -20.97 -15.58
C ASP A 79 -9.08 -20.57 -14.33
N GLY A 80 -9.68 -19.80 -13.41
CA GLY A 80 -8.96 -19.35 -12.22
C GLY A 80 -9.78 -18.49 -11.26
N PRO A 81 -9.16 -18.06 -10.15
CA PRO A 81 -9.77 -17.13 -9.21
C PRO A 81 -10.03 -15.76 -9.84
N PRO A 82 -10.93 -14.95 -9.26
CA PRO A 82 -11.04 -13.52 -9.57
C PRO A 82 -9.67 -12.83 -9.45
N GLU A 83 -9.38 -11.89 -10.36
CA GLU A 83 -8.15 -11.11 -10.31
C GLU A 83 -8.39 -9.61 -10.53
N GLU A 84 -7.52 -8.80 -9.94
CA GLU A 84 -7.34 -7.39 -10.27
C GLU A 84 -5.89 -7.14 -10.71
N ILE A 85 -5.72 -6.43 -11.82
CA ILE A 85 -4.40 -6.02 -12.34
C ILE A 85 -4.28 -4.51 -12.24
N TRP A 86 -3.24 -4.06 -11.53
CA TRP A 86 -2.95 -2.66 -11.30
C TRP A 86 -1.72 -2.25 -12.11
N TYR A 87 -1.87 -1.23 -12.96
CA TYR A 87 -0.79 -0.70 -13.79
C TYR A 87 -0.28 0.62 -13.22
N TYR A 88 1.04 0.74 -13.15
CA TYR A 88 1.76 1.98 -12.83
C TYR A 88 2.72 2.28 -13.98
N TYR A 89 2.30 3.09 -14.94
CA TYR A 89 3.01 3.31 -16.19
C TYR A 89 4.32 4.09 -15.99
N GLN A 90 4.31 5.11 -15.12
CA GLN A 90 5.49 5.92 -14.85
C GLN A 90 6.64 5.09 -14.26
N SER A 91 6.32 4.19 -13.33
CA SER A 91 7.29 3.29 -12.70
C SER A 91 7.49 1.98 -13.45
N ARG A 92 6.74 1.75 -14.54
CA ARG A 92 6.72 0.51 -15.33
C ARG A 92 6.46 -0.74 -14.48
N ARG A 93 5.58 -0.60 -13.48
CA ARG A 93 5.18 -1.70 -12.59
C ARG A 93 3.79 -2.20 -12.93
N VAL A 94 3.62 -3.52 -12.79
CA VAL A 94 2.32 -4.17 -12.88
C VAL A 94 2.18 -5.11 -11.70
N PHE A 95 1.09 -4.97 -10.94
CA PHE A 95 0.74 -5.85 -9.85
C PHE A 95 -0.51 -6.64 -10.23
N THR A 96 -0.48 -7.95 -10.01
CA THR A 96 -1.63 -8.83 -10.20
C THR A 96 -2.02 -9.38 -8.85
N PHE A 97 -3.26 -9.13 -8.44
CA PHE A 97 -3.84 -9.63 -7.22
C PHE A 97 -4.92 -10.66 -7.53
N VAL A 98 -5.02 -11.69 -6.71
CA VAL A 98 -5.96 -12.80 -6.91
C VAL A 98 -6.72 -13.10 -5.62
N ASP A 99 -8.03 -13.32 -5.74
CA ASP A 99 -8.89 -13.77 -4.64
C ASP A 99 -8.98 -15.29 -4.64
N ARG A 100 -8.05 -15.97 -3.96
CA ARG A 100 -7.94 -17.44 -4.01
C ARG A 100 -9.02 -18.14 -3.20
N ASP A 101 -9.48 -17.50 -2.11
CA ASP A 101 -10.42 -18.09 -1.17
C ASP A 101 -11.87 -17.69 -1.48
N GLY A 102 -12.09 -16.67 -2.33
CA GLY A 102 -13.40 -16.21 -2.76
C GLY A 102 -14.10 -15.33 -1.72
N PHE A 103 -13.39 -14.89 -0.68
CA PHE A 103 -13.92 -14.03 0.38
C PHE A 103 -13.55 -12.55 0.17
N GLY A 104 -13.04 -12.19 -1.02
CA GLY A 104 -12.62 -10.84 -1.37
C GLY A 104 -11.23 -10.48 -0.85
N ARG A 105 -10.47 -11.44 -0.31
CA ARG A 105 -9.09 -11.23 0.13
C ARG A 105 -8.16 -11.44 -1.07
N TYR A 106 -7.91 -10.34 -1.76
CA TYR A 106 -6.96 -10.30 -2.86
C TYR A 106 -5.52 -10.30 -2.34
N GLU A 107 -4.78 -11.34 -2.69
CA GLU A 107 -3.36 -11.53 -2.38
C GLU A 107 -2.51 -11.19 -3.61
N LEU A 108 -1.30 -10.67 -3.42
CA LEU A 108 -0.38 -10.39 -4.51
C LEU A 108 0.11 -11.71 -5.12
N ASP A 109 -0.30 -12.00 -6.35
CA ASP A 109 0.17 -13.15 -7.13
C ASP A 109 1.49 -12.82 -7.84
N ARG A 110 1.60 -11.60 -8.38
CA ARG A 110 2.73 -11.23 -9.23
C ARG A 110 3.00 -9.74 -9.21
N GLU A 111 4.27 -9.40 -9.05
CA GLU A 111 4.80 -8.09 -9.41
C GLU A 111 5.70 -8.23 -10.65
N ARG A 112 5.51 -7.38 -11.64
CA ARG A 112 6.41 -7.22 -12.78
C ARG A 112 6.98 -5.82 -12.76
N SER A 113 8.30 -5.72 -12.78
CA SER A 113 9.04 -4.48 -13.07
C SER A 113 10.02 -4.78 -14.21
N ARG A 114 10.18 -3.83 -15.13
CA ARG A 114 11.19 -3.92 -16.21
C ARG A 114 12.48 -3.26 -15.80
#